data_AF-A0A6P1W2Z6-F1
#
_entry.id   AF-A0A6P1W2Z6-F1
#
_cell.length_a   1.000
_cell.length_b   1.000
_cell.length_c   1.000
_cell.angle_alpha   90.00
_cell.angle_beta   90.00
_cell.angle_gamma   90.00
#
_symmetry.space_group_name_H-M   'P 1'
#
loop_
_entity.id
_entity.type
_entity.pdbx_description
1 polymer ?
#
loop_
_entity_poly.entity_id
_entity_poly.type
_entity_poly.pdbx_seq_one_letter_code
_entity_poly.pdbx_strand_id
1 'polypeptide(L)'
;MQSRQLSALPLILGAFFDPILMPTTLADLDREKDFLELEQLVGQLAGPHCLGIEFLDDNRKHGCRALEFRVTVSVYNGRIEFSEDGKHPDTSTIRETVWVPVRDTDTIQNIAERVTKEVQGIDCNIHA
;
A
#
# COMPACT_ATOMS: atom_id res chain seq x y z
N MET A 1 -1.44 -70.06 16.09
CA MET A 1 -0.76 -68.77 15.83
C MET A 1 -1.83 -67.76 15.46
N GLN A 2 -2.31 -66.99 16.44
CA GLN A 2 -3.36 -65.98 16.27
C GLN A 2 -2.77 -64.67 15.74
N SER A 3 -3.28 -64.21 14.61
CA SER A 3 -2.91 -62.93 14.01
C SER A 3 -3.61 -61.79 14.76
N ARG A 4 -2.82 -60.80 15.17
CA ARG A 4 -3.25 -59.64 15.97
C ARG A 4 -4.03 -58.66 15.10
N GLN A 5 -5.26 -58.32 15.49
CA GLN A 5 -5.95 -57.15 14.97
C GLN A 5 -5.24 -55.88 15.46
N LEU A 6 -4.82 -55.04 14.53
CA LEU A 6 -4.32 -53.68 14.80
C LEU A 6 -5.52 -52.73 14.79
N SER A 7 -5.83 -52.17 15.95
CA SER A 7 -6.66 -50.98 16.11
C SER A 7 -5.78 -49.73 16.15
N ALA A 8 -6.06 -48.73 15.31
CA ALA A 8 -5.77 -47.30 15.50
C ALA A 8 -5.96 -46.60 14.15
N LEU A 9 -6.46 -45.39 13.96
CA LEU A 9 -7.15 -44.33 14.72
C LEU A 9 -7.67 -43.43 13.57
N PRO A 10 -8.82 -42.76 13.66
CA PRO A 10 -9.19 -41.80 12.63
C PRO A 10 -8.23 -40.61 12.68
N LEU A 11 -7.49 -40.39 11.58
CA LEU A 11 -6.80 -39.14 11.32
C LEU A 11 -7.84 -38.03 11.34
N ILE A 12 -7.87 -37.25 12.42
CA ILE A 12 -8.58 -35.97 12.44
C ILE A 12 -7.80 -35.07 11.49
N LEU A 13 -8.34 -34.92 10.27
CA LEU A 13 -7.92 -33.93 9.31
C LEU A 13 -8.14 -32.57 9.97
N GLY A 14 -7.06 -31.95 10.46
CA GLY A 14 -7.07 -30.56 10.86
C GLY A 14 -7.39 -29.73 9.61
N ALA A 15 -8.65 -29.35 9.46
CA ALA A 15 -9.03 -28.31 8.54
C ALA A 15 -8.38 -27.02 9.06
N PHE A 16 -7.27 -26.62 8.44
CA PHE A 16 -6.82 -25.24 8.46
C PHE A 16 -7.90 -24.43 7.73
N PHE A 17 -8.95 -24.07 8.46
CA PHE A 17 -9.76 -22.92 8.10
C PHE A 17 -8.87 -21.73 8.43
N ASP A 18 -8.10 -21.26 7.44
CA ASP A 18 -7.78 -19.85 7.42
C ASP A 18 -9.14 -19.15 7.44
N PRO A 19 -9.50 -18.40 8.50
CA PRO A 19 -10.68 -17.56 8.42
C PRO A 19 -10.47 -16.71 7.18
N ILE A 20 -11.46 -16.72 6.27
CA ILE A 20 -11.50 -15.80 5.15
C ILE A 20 -11.51 -14.41 5.80
N LEU A 21 -10.33 -13.86 6.02
CA LEU A 21 -10.12 -12.52 6.55
C LEU A 21 -10.72 -11.62 5.49
N MET A 22 -11.91 -11.10 5.79
CA MET A 22 -12.50 -10.10 4.92
C MET A 22 -11.48 -8.96 4.83
N PRO A 23 -11.18 -8.47 3.62
CA PRO A 23 -10.19 -7.42 3.45
C PRO A 23 -10.62 -6.19 4.24
N THR A 24 -9.72 -5.64 5.05
CA THR A 24 -9.96 -4.43 5.85
C THR A 24 -10.49 -3.32 4.96
N THR A 25 -11.59 -2.69 5.37
CA THR A 25 -12.23 -1.61 4.63
C THR A 25 -11.94 -0.25 5.28
N LEU A 26 -12.23 0.83 4.55
CA LEU A 26 -12.14 2.18 5.11
C LEU A 26 -13.05 2.36 6.35
N ALA A 27 -14.23 1.75 6.34
CA ALA A 27 -15.14 1.80 7.49
C ALA A 27 -14.54 1.14 8.75
N ASP A 28 -13.66 0.15 8.58
CA ASP A 28 -12.95 -0.49 9.69
C ASP A 28 -11.86 0.45 10.23
N LEU A 29 -11.07 1.08 9.35
CA LEU A 29 -10.08 2.10 9.74
C LEU A 29 -10.72 3.28 10.48
N ASP A 30 -11.88 3.76 10.02
CA ASP A 30 -12.62 4.86 10.66
C ASP A 30 -13.03 4.52 12.10
N ARG A 31 -13.39 3.26 12.34
CA ARG A 31 -13.79 2.79 13.68
C ARG A 31 -12.60 2.79 14.63
N GLU A 32 -11.45 2.38 14.13
CA GLU A 32 -10.21 2.25 14.90
C GLU A 32 -9.43 3.56 15.00
N LYS A 33 -9.70 4.51 14.09
CA LYS A 33 -8.96 5.76 13.89
C LYS A 33 -7.46 5.53 13.69
N ASP A 34 -7.13 4.42 13.05
CA ASP A 34 -5.76 4.04 12.71
C ASP A 34 -5.64 3.93 11.19
N PHE A 35 -4.75 4.73 10.60
CA PHE A 35 -4.46 4.74 9.17
C PHE A 35 -3.05 4.23 8.87
N LEU A 36 -2.32 3.76 9.90
CA LEU A 36 -0.92 3.33 9.76
C LEU A 36 -0.79 2.16 8.79
N GLU A 37 -1.72 1.19 8.83
CA GLU A 37 -1.71 0.05 7.91
C GLU A 37 -1.84 0.51 6.45
N LEU A 38 -2.72 1.48 6.19
CA LEU A 38 -2.90 2.06 4.86
C LEU A 38 -1.65 2.80 4.40
N GLU A 39 -1.02 3.61 5.27
CA GLU A 39 0.24 4.30 4.95
C GLU A 39 1.37 3.33 4.63
N GLN A 40 1.53 2.27 5.44
CA GLN A 40 2.52 1.22 5.21
C GLN A 40 2.27 0.51 3.89
N LEU A 41 1.02 0.20 3.58
CA LEU A 41 0.65 -0.48 2.34
C LEU A 41 0.94 0.40 1.12
N VAL A 42 0.64 1.71 1.19
CA VAL A 42 1.01 2.64 0.13
C VAL A 42 2.52 2.72 -0.03
N GLY A 43 3.28 2.83 1.07
CA GLY A 43 4.74 2.86 1.02
C GLY A 43 5.33 1.60 0.37
N GLN A 44 4.76 0.43 0.67
CA GLN A 44 5.16 -0.84 0.05
C GLN A 44 4.84 -0.89 -1.45
N LEU A 45 3.64 -0.47 -1.86
CA LEU A 45 3.18 -0.54 -3.25
C LEU A 45 3.82 0.52 -4.15
N ALA A 46 4.03 1.73 -3.63
CA ALA A 46 4.68 2.81 -4.38
C ALA A 46 6.18 2.56 -4.59
N GLY A 47 6.80 1.74 -3.73
CA GLY A 47 8.18 1.30 -3.89
C GLY A 47 9.16 2.49 -3.97
N PRO A 48 10.13 2.50 -4.90
CA PRO A 48 11.15 3.53 -4.97
C PRO A 48 10.61 4.93 -5.32
N HIS A 49 9.35 5.02 -5.80
CA HIS A 49 8.72 6.27 -6.18
C HIS A 49 8.26 7.11 -4.98
N CYS A 50 8.14 6.49 -3.79
CA CYS A 50 7.68 7.17 -2.58
C CYS A 50 8.75 7.08 -1.49
N LEU A 51 9.40 8.21 -1.22
CA LEU A 51 10.37 8.35 -0.12
C LEU A 51 9.69 8.49 1.23
N GLY A 52 8.43 8.92 1.26
CA GLY A 52 7.63 9.02 2.47
C GLY A 52 6.19 9.39 2.18
N ILE A 53 5.28 8.95 3.05
CA ILE A 53 3.86 9.25 2.99
C ILE A 53 3.35 9.62 4.39
N GLU A 54 2.44 10.58 4.44
CA GLU A 54 1.79 11.06 5.65
C GLU A 54 0.31 11.29 5.33
N PHE A 55 -0.60 10.65 6.05
CA PHE A 55 -2.02 10.94 5.99
C PHE A 55 -2.29 12.35 6.53
N LEU A 56 -2.99 13.17 5.76
CA LEU A 56 -3.32 14.54 6.15
C LEU A 56 -4.74 14.65 6.70
N ASP A 57 -5.72 14.25 5.89
CA ASP A 57 -7.12 14.51 6.20
C ASP A 57 -8.07 13.59 5.44
N ASP A 58 -9.25 13.39 6.01
CA ASP A 58 -10.41 12.81 5.36
C ASP A 58 -11.37 13.95 5.00
N ASN A 59 -11.24 14.41 3.76
CA ASN A 59 -11.77 15.69 3.32
C ASN A 59 -12.97 15.50 2.39
N ARG A 60 -13.95 16.41 2.49
CA ARG A 60 -15.14 16.46 1.61
C ARG A 60 -15.16 17.65 0.64
N LYS A 61 -14.07 18.43 0.58
CA LYS A 61 -13.96 19.64 -0.27
C LYS A 61 -14.08 19.36 -1.77
N HIS A 62 -13.84 18.13 -2.22
CA HIS A 62 -13.87 17.73 -3.64
C HIS A 62 -15.26 17.28 -4.12
N GLY A 63 -16.33 17.56 -3.37
CA GLY A 63 -17.70 17.10 -3.69
C GLY A 63 -17.93 15.60 -3.44
N CYS A 64 -16.91 14.90 -2.95
CA CYS A 64 -16.95 13.52 -2.47
C CYS A 64 -16.03 13.38 -1.25
N ARG A 65 -16.15 12.27 -0.52
CA ARG A 65 -15.19 11.90 0.52
C ARG A 65 -13.87 11.50 -0.16
N ALA A 66 -12.77 12.12 0.24
CA ALA A 66 -11.45 11.83 -0.30
C ALA A 66 -10.41 11.82 0.82
N LEU A 67 -9.51 10.85 0.77
CA LEU A 67 -8.35 10.81 1.66
C LEU A 67 -7.22 11.62 1.02
N GLU A 68 -6.67 12.56 1.77
CA GLU A 68 -5.55 13.41 1.36
C GLU A 68 -4.27 12.92 2.02
N PHE A 69 -3.22 12.76 1.22
CA PHE A 69 -1.91 12.33 1.66
C PHE A 69 -0.86 13.35 1.22
N ARG A 70 0.11 13.62 2.09
CA ARG A 70 1.35 14.26 1.71
C ARG A 70 2.35 13.18 1.34
N VAL A 71 2.83 13.24 0.12
CA VAL A 71 3.82 12.29 -0.42
C VAL A 71 5.12 13.02 -0.69
N THR A 72 6.21 12.37 -0.34
CA THR A 72 7.57 12.82 -0.63
C THR A 72 8.11 11.93 -1.72
N VAL A 73 8.43 12.50 -2.88
CA VAL A 73 8.85 11.75 -4.07
C VAL A 73 10.18 12.28 -4.59
N SER A 74 10.96 11.40 -5.23
CA SER A 74 12.18 11.80 -5.94
C SER A 74 11.84 12.08 -7.39
N VAL A 75 12.17 13.28 -7.84
CA VAL A 75 11.84 13.80 -9.18
C VAL A 75 13.12 14.10 -9.94
N TYR A 76 13.19 13.67 -11.19
CA TYR A 76 14.35 13.95 -12.03
C TYR A 76 14.43 15.40 -12.48
N ASN A 77 15.65 15.93 -12.43
CA ASN A 77 15.92 17.32 -12.74
C ASN A 77 16.32 17.58 -14.21
N GLY A 78 16.24 16.57 -15.09
CA GLY A 78 16.66 16.72 -16.49
C GLY A 78 18.15 16.49 -16.73
N ARG A 79 18.92 16.08 -15.71
CA ARG A 79 20.38 15.96 -15.76
C ARG A 79 20.86 14.57 -15.36
N ILE A 80 21.90 14.10 -16.03
CA ILE A 80 22.61 12.85 -15.66
C ILE A 80 23.97 13.25 -15.13
N GLU A 81 24.26 12.90 -13.89
CA GLU A 81 25.59 12.99 -13.31
C GLU A 81 26.43 11.80 -13.74
N PHE A 82 27.69 12.07 -14.08
CA PHE A 82 28.67 11.05 -14.45
C PHE A 82 29.69 10.98 -13.32
N SER A 83 29.73 9.86 -12.59
CA SER A 83 30.68 9.57 -11.53
C SER A 83 31.59 8.39 -11.94
N GLU A 84 32.58 8.08 -11.11
CA GLU A 84 33.42 6.88 -11.28
C GLU A 84 32.59 5.58 -11.20
N ASP A 85 31.44 5.62 -10.51
CA ASP A 85 30.52 4.49 -10.33
C ASP A 85 29.48 4.35 -11.46
N GLY A 86 29.42 5.31 -12.39
CA GLY A 86 28.56 5.25 -13.57
C GLY A 86 27.72 6.50 -13.79
N LYS A 87 26.55 6.30 -14.38
CA LYS A 87 25.60 7.38 -14.70
C LYS A 87 24.47 7.37 -13.70
N HIS A 88 24.30 8.47 -12.98
CA HIS A 88 23.24 8.63 -12.00
C HIS A 88 22.30 9.77 -12.42
N PRO A 89 20.98 9.57 -12.40
CA PRO A 89 20.05 10.67 -12.58
C PRO A 89 20.20 11.68 -11.42
N ASP A 90 20.37 12.96 -11.76
CA ASP A 90 20.22 14.04 -10.79
C ASP A 90 18.73 14.13 -10.43
N THR A 91 18.43 13.93 -9.14
CA THR A 91 17.06 13.92 -8.63
C THR A 91 16.94 14.92 -7.48
N SER A 92 15.76 15.52 -7.36
CA SER A 92 15.40 16.36 -6.23
C SER A 92 14.16 15.83 -5.55
N THR A 93 14.11 16.03 -4.24
CA THR A 93 12.97 15.63 -3.43
C THR A 93 11.92 16.73 -3.46
N ILE A 94 10.70 16.38 -3.84
CA ILE A 94 9.54 17.27 -3.73
C ILE A 94 8.51 16.68 -2.78
N ARG A 95 7.64 17.56 -2.26
CA ARG A 95 6.50 17.18 -1.43
C ARG A 95 5.24 17.64 -2.12
N GLU A 96 4.37 16.69 -2.42
CA GLU A 96 3.10 16.93 -3.10
C GLU A 96 1.94 16.41 -2.25
N THR A 97 0.76 17.00 -2.47
CA THR A 97 -0.48 16.50 -1.87
C THR A 97 -1.26 15.75 -2.93
N VAL A 98 -1.45 14.45 -2.71
CA VAL A 98 -2.34 13.61 -3.52
C VAL A 98 -3.64 13.39 -2.77
N TRP A 99 -4.73 13.24 -3.52
CA TRP A 99 -6.03 12.94 -2.94
C TRP A 99 -6.69 11.81 -3.72
N VAL A 100 -7.34 10.91 -3.01
CA VAL A 100 -8.06 9.78 -3.62
C VAL A 100 -9.51 9.77 -3.16
N PRO A 101 -10.48 9.78 -4.09
CA PRO A 101 -11.89 9.65 -3.73
C PRO A 101 -12.17 8.25 -3.19
N VAL A 102 -12.92 8.15 -2.09
CA VAL A 102 -13.15 6.89 -1.38
C VAL A 102 -14.61 6.64 -1.04
N ARG A 103 -14.93 5.37 -0.82
CA ARG A 103 -16.20 4.88 -0.28
C ARG A 103 -15.92 4.02 0.94
N ASP A 104 -16.87 3.95 1.86
CA ASP A 104 -16.75 3.17 3.10
C ASP A 104 -16.50 1.68 2.84
N THR A 105 -16.97 1.16 1.69
CA THR A 105 -16.78 -0.23 1.25
C THR A 105 -15.46 -0.47 0.54
N ASP A 106 -14.65 0.57 0.28
CA ASP A 106 -13.36 0.39 -0.38
C ASP A 106 -12.40 -0.32 0.57
N THR A 107 -11.73 -1.35 0.06
CA THR A 107 -10.68 -2.03 0.80
C THR A 107 -9.44 -1.14 0.90
N ILE A 108 -8.67 -1.27 1.98
CA ILE A 108 -7.42 -0.54 2.15
C ILE A 108 -6.44 -0.81 0.99
N GLN A 109 -6.45 -2.03 0.44
CA GLN A 109 -5.68 -2.41 -0.76
C GLN A 109 -6.08 -1.58 -1.99
N ASN A 110 -7.39 -1.50 -2.29
CA ASN A 110 -7.87 -0.72 -3.43
C ASN A 110 -7.60 0.78 -3.25
N ILE A 111 -7.65 1.29 -2.02
CA ILE A 111 -7.25 2.67 -1.73
C ILE A 111 -5.75 2.84 -1.98
N ALA A 112 -4.91 1.95 -1.43
CA ALA A 112 -3.46 2.04 -1.55
C ALA A 112 -2.97 1.96 -3.00
N GLU A 113 -3.56 1.09 -3.81
CA GLU A 113 -3.28 1.01 -5.25
C GLU A 113 -3.62 2.30 -5.99
N ARG A 114 -4.73 2.97 -5.62
CA ARG A 114 -5.10 4.26 -6.21
C ARG A 114 -4.15 5.37 -5.79
N VAL A 115 -3.79 5.46 -4.51
CA VAL A 115 -2.79 6.44 -4.04
C VAL A 115 -1.46 6.20 -4.74
N THR A 116 -1.05 4.94 -4.88
CA THR A 116 0.18 4.58 -5.59
C THR A 116 0.17 5.05 -7.04
N LYS A 117 -0.95 4.91 -7.76
CA LYS A 117 -1.08 5.42 -9.13
C LYS A 117 -0.94 6.93 -9.20
N GLU A 118 -1.55 7.67 -8.26
CA GLU A 118 -1.38 9.13 -8.18
C GLU A 118 0.09 9.49 -7.92
N VAL A 119 0.74 8.81 -6.98
CA VAL A 119 2.17 9.01 -6.68
C VAL A 119 3.04 8.75 -7.90
N GLN A 120 2.82 7.64 -8.61
CA GLN A 120 3.54 7.28 -9.83
C GLN A 120 3.28 8.28 -10.96
N GLY A 121 2.09 8.86 -11.01
CA GLY A 121 1.68 9.86 -12.00
C GLY A 121 2.23 11.27 -11.74
N ILE A 122 2.89 11.54 -10.61
CA ILE A 122 3.59 12.81 -10.40
C ILE A 122 4.71 12.89 -11.45
N ASP A 123 4.51 13.80 -12.42
CA ASP A 123 5.07 13.93 -13.80
C ASP A 123 6.60 13.81 -14.00
N CYS A 124 7.37 13.37 -13.00
CA CYS A 124 8.82 13.19 -13.08
C CYS A 124 9.35 11.96 -12.31
N ASN A 125 8.53 10.90 -12.15
CA ASN A 125 8.99 9.63 -11.62
C ASN A 125 9.84 8.88 -12.67
N ILE A 126 11.12 9.25 -12.72
CA ILE A 126 12.06 8.74 -13.71
C ILE A 126 12.61 7.41 -13.24
N HIS A 127 12.60 6.46 -14.17
CA HIS A 127 12.94 5.04 -14.04
C HIS A 127 11.74 4.14 -13.71
N ALA A 128 10.89 3.93 -14.72
CA ALA A 128 10.35 2.61 -15.00
C ALA A 128 11.30 1.87 -15.96
#